data_AF-A0A699RN05-F1
#
_entry.id   AF-A0A699RN05-F1
#
_cell.length_a   1.000
_cell.length_b   1.000
_cell.length_c   1.000
_cell.angle_alpha   90.00
_cell.angle_beta   90.00
_cell.angle_gamma   90.00
#
_symmetry.space_group_name_H-M   'P 1'
#
loop_
_entity.id
_entity.type
_entity.pdbx_description
1 polymer ?
#
loop_
_entity_poly.entity_id
_entity_poly.type
_entity_poly.pdbx_seq_one_letter_code
_entity_poly.pdbx_strand_id
1 'polypeptide(L)'
;MLDHQDKYMMKAQEEAGIQLNAEQADWKDDTDDESDDQELEAHYMYMAKFQQVSPDVDDSGPIFDTEPEQKVQNDDHYDVFAIECQHSEQSKSDHNIYLLEQDAQNVSIESVDMNYDSEQIDQNEEDADLAEERELLASLIQKLKCEIDESKNRNTLLETSNKVLVEKLKSECRAYHFHYIQDHRKSKEEDEIKMRKNFRERNKLKTKTLLKLERR
;
A
#
# COMPACT_ATOMS: atom_id res chain seq x y z
N MET A 1 -42.20 11.37 26.68
CA MET A 1 -41.91 12.59 25.92
C MET A 1 -40.40 12.68 25.82
N LEU A 2 -39.83 12.53 24.62
CA LEU A 2 -38.39 12.71 24.40
C LEU A 2 -38.01 14.18 24.68
N ASP A 3 -36.86 14.38 25.33
CA ASP A 3 -36.34 15.70 25.72
C ASP A 3 -36.01 16.54 24.48
N HIS A 4 -36.00 17.86 24.62
CA HIS A 4 -35.70 18.81 23.55
C HIS A 4 -34.32 18.53 22.92
N GLN A 5 -33.37 18.08 23.75
CA GLN A 5 -32.00 17.76 23.32
C GLN A 5 -31.92 16.46 22.50
N ASP A 6 -32.76 15.46 22.82
CA ASP A 6 -32.88 14.22 22.05
C ASP A 6 -33.48 14.49 20.65
N LYS A 7 -34.41 15.47 20.55
CA LYS A 7 -34.98 15.91 19.27
C LYS A 7 -33.96 16.62 18.37
N TYR A 8 -33.02 17.38 18.93
CA TYR A 8 -31.98 18.05 18.16
C TYR A 8 -30.94 17.06 17.62
N MET A 9 -30.56 16.04 18.40
CA MET A 9 -29.62 15.01 17.96
C MET A 9 -30.19 14.10 16.87
N MET A 10 -31.46 13.70 16.99
CA MET A 10 -32.15 12.94 15.94
C MET A 10 -32.22 13.73 14.62
N LYS A 11 -32.52 15.02 14.68
CA LYS A 11 -32.59 15.88 13.49
C LYS A 11 -31.22 16.07 12.81
N ALA A 12 -30.14 16.19 13.59
CA ALA A 12 -28.79 16.30 13.06
C ALA A 12 -28.30 15.01 12.36
N GLN A 13 -28.70 13.85 12.87
CA GLN A 13 -28.38 12.55 12.26
C GLN A 13 -29.19 12.31 10.97
N GLU A 14 -30.45 12.76 10.93
CA GLU A 14 -31.30 12.71 9.73
C GLU A 14 -30.83 13.69 8.63
N GLU A 15 -30.46 14.94 8.99
CA GLU A 15 -29.88 15.91 8.03
C GLU A 15 -28.51 15.46 7.48
N ALA A 16 -27.66 14.81 8.30
CA ALA A 16 -26.40 14.23 7.85
C ALA A 16 -26.61 13.01 6.94
N GLY A 17 -27.66 12.21 7.16
CA GLY A 17 -28.05 11.11 6.28
C GLY A 17 -28.67 11.57 4.95
N ILE A 18 -29.37 12.72 4.93
CA ILE A 18 -29.97 13.28 3.72
C ILE A 18 -28.91 13.97 2.83
N GLN A 19 -27.89 14.62 3.41
CA GLN A 19 -26.79 15.23 2.63
C GLN A 19 -25.93 14.19 1.90
N LEU A 20 -25.75 13.00 2.47
CA LEU A 20 -24.95 11.93 1.85
C LEU A 20 -25.65 11.19 0.69
N ASN A 21 -26.95 11.42 0.48
CA ASN A 21 -27.73 10.75 -0.58
C ASN A 21 -28.04 11.65 -1.80
N ALA A 22 -27.67 12.94 -1.77
CA ALA A 22 -27.91 13.86 -2.89
C ALA A 22 -26.82 13.81 -3.98
N GLU A 23 -25.70 13.13 -3.74
CA GLU A 23 -24.57 12.97 -4.67
C GLU A 23 -24.32 11.51 -5.08
N GLN A 24 -25.33 10.64 -5.00
CA GLN A 24 -25.31 9.41 -5.80
C GLN A 24 -25.65 9.78 -7.25
N ALA A 25 -24.64 10.29 -7.94
CA ALA A 25 -24.62 10.33 -9.38
C ALA A 25 -24.74 8.88 -9.90
N ASP A 26 -25.65 8.75 -10.84
CA ASP A 26 -25.95 7.61 -11.70
C ASP A 26 -24.67 7.02 -12.30
N TRP A 27 -24.15 5.93 -11.73
CA TRP A 27 -23.17 5.07 -12.39
C TRP A 27 -23.92 3.86 -12.96
N LYS A 28 -24.69 4.14 -14.01
CA LYS A 28 -25.09 3.11 -14.97
C LYS A 28 -24.12 3.11 -16.14
N ASP A 29 -23.85 1.89 -16.66
CA ASP A 29 -22.99 1.53 -17.80
C ASP A 29 -21.48 1.73 -17.55
N ASP A 30 -20.57 0.76 -17.65
CA ASP A 30 -20.56 -0.54 -18.32
C ASP A 30 -19.58 -1.48 -17.58
N THR A 31 -20.08 -2.50 -16.87
CA THR A 31 -19.26 -3.66 -16.49
C THR A 31 -19.95 -4.92 -17.00
N ASP A 32 -19.93 -5.04 -18.33
CA ASP A 32 -20.03 -6.31 -19.06
C ASP A 32 -18.63 -6.69 -19.57
N ASP A 33 -17.67 -6.80 -18.66
CA ASP A 33 -16.39 -7.46 -18.95
C ASP A 33 -16.17 -8.57 -17.92
N GLU A 34 -17.06 -9.56 -17.99
CA GLU A 34 -17.02 -10.81 -17.21
C GLU A 34 -16.10 -11.83 -17.92
N SER A 35 -14.94 -11.39 -18.45
CA SER A 35 -14.05 -12.25 -19.23
C SER A 35 -12.61 -12.44 -18.68
N ASP A 36 -12.19 -11.67 -17.68
CA ASP A 36 -10.82 -11.74 -17.12
C ASP A 36 -10.58 -12.85 -16.08
N ASP A 37 -11.64 -13.43 -15.50
CA ASP A 37 -11.48 -14.43 -14.43
C ASP A 37 -10.94 -15.78 -14.95
N GLN A 38 -11.05 -16.05 -16.25
CA GLN A 38 -10.59 -17.30 -16.86
C GLN A 38 -9.08 -17.31 -17.15
N GLU A 39 -8.46 -16.15 -17.42
CA GLU A 39 -7.02 -16.04 -17.66
C GLU A 39 -6.21 -16.19 -16.37
N LEU A 40 -6.71 -15.62 -15.27
CA LEU A 40 -6.05 -15.68 -13.97
C LEU A 40 -5.98 -17.12 -13.42
N GLU A 41 -7.05 -17.91 -13.63
CA GLU A 41 -7.10 -19.31 -13.22
C GLU A 41 -6.14 -20.20 -14.03
N ALA A 42 -5.98 -19.93 -15.34
CA ALA A 42 -4.99 -20.61 -16.17
C ALA A 42 -3.54 -20.29 -15.73
N HIS A 43 -3.28 -19.03 -15.36
CA HIS A 43 -1.97 -18.58 -14.90
C HIS A 43 -1.54 -19.23 -13.57
N TYR A 44 -2.48 -19.36 -12.62
CA TYR A 44 -2.24 -20.06 -11.35
C TYR A 44 -2.09 -21.58 -11.54
N MET A 45 -2.89 -22.19 -12.43
CA MET A 45 -2.79 -23.62 -12.73
C MET A 45 -1.48 -24.00 -13.45
N TYR A 46 -0.93 -23.10 -14.28
CA TYR A 46 0.38 -23.29 -14.94
C TYR A 46 1.53 -23.28 -13.92
N MET A 47 1.54 -22.33 -12.97
CA MET A 47 2.54 -22.25 -11.90
C MET A 47 2.57 -23.49 -11.01
N ALA A 48 1.41 -24.07 -10.69
CA ALA A 48 1.31 -25.29 -9.88
C ALA A 48 1.93 -26.53 -10.56
N LYS A 49 1.98 -26.58 -11.90
CA LYS A 49 2.56 -27.70 -12.65
C LYS A 49 4.09 -27.70 -12.61
N PHE A 50 4.75 -26.54 -12.52
CA PHE A 50 6.21 -26.49 -12.39
C PHE A 50 6.71 -26.88 -10.99
N GLN A 51 5.87 -26.72 -9.96
CA GLN A 51 6.19 -27.17 -8.60
C GLN A 51 6.07 -28.69 -8.41
N GLN A 52 5.29 -29.40 -9.23
CA GLN A 52 5.14 -30.86 -9.15
C GLN A 52 6.10 -31.64 -10.07
N VAL A 53 6.90 -30.94 -10.87
CA VAL A 53 7.85 -31.57 -11.80
C VAL A 53 9.27 -31.08 -11.50
N SER A 54 9.78 -31.52 -10.36
CA SER A 54 11.21 -31.80 -10.21
C SER A 54 11.38 -33.17 -9.54
N PRO A 55 12.24 -34.02 -10.10
CA PRO A 55 12.06 -35.47 -10.09
C PRO A 55 12.73 -36.11 -8.89
N ASP A 56 12.18 -37.23 -8.47
CA ASP A 56 12.83 -38.17 -7.56
C ASP A 56 14.01 -38.86 -8.28
N VAL A 57 15.05 -39.22 -7.50
CA VAL A 57 16.29 -39.96 -7.83
C VAL A 57 17.40 -39.11 -8.52
N ASP A 58 18.60 -38.86 -7.99
CA ASP A 58 19.52 -39.72 -7.23
C ASP A 58 20.54 -38.94 -6.36
N ASP A 59 20.94 -39.59 -5.26
CA ASP A 59 22.06 -39.40 -4.32
C ASP A 59 23.02 -38.19 -4.46
N SER A 60 22.89 -37.21 -3.57
CA SER A 60 24.04 -36.51 -2.96
C SER A 60 23.62 -35.88 -1.63
N GLY A 61 24.03 -36.54 -0.54
CA GLY A 61 23.66 -36.18 0.83
C GLY A 61 24.03 -34.75 1.26
N PRO A 62 23.41 -34.26 2.35
CA PRO A 62 23.64 -32.92 2.87
C PRO A 62 25.01 -32.85 3.57
N ILE A 63 25.90 -32.00 3.05
CA ILE A 63 27.15 -31.64 3.73
C ILE A 63 26.87 -30.32 4.46
N PHE A 64 27.19 -30.34 5.76
CA PHE A 64 27.04 -29.28 6.75
C PHE A 64 25.70 -29.26 7.50
N ASP A 65 25.53 -30.28 8.33
CA ASP A 65 25.18 -30.06 9.73
C ASP A 65 26.09 -28.96 10.31
N THR A 66 25.64 -27.71 10.33
CA THR A 66 26.18 -26.72 11.27
C THR A 66 25.12 -25.68 11.57
N GLU A 67 24.48 -25.85 12.73
CA GLU A 67 23.74 -24.81 13.41
C GLU A 67 24.69 -23.67 13.80
N PRO A 68 24.29 -22.41 13.60
CA PRO A 68 24.66 -21.38 14.56
C PRO A 68 23.41 -20.65 15.04
N GLU A 69 23.00 -20.97 16.27
CA GLU A 69 22.31 -20.01 17.11
C GLU A 69 23.20 -18.78 17.31
N GLN A 70 22.80 -17.61 16.80
CA GLN A 70 23.25 -16.36 17.39
C GLN A 70 22.20 -15.25 17.28
N LYS A 71 21.67 -14.93 18.46
CA LYS A 71 20.91 -13.72 18.79
C LYS A 71 21.77 -12.47 18.53
N VAL A 72 21.09 -11.34 18.32
CA VAL A 72 21.42 -9.96 18.76
C VAL A 72 21.39 -8.92 17.62
N GLN A 73 20.28 -8.18 17.67
CA GLN A 73 20.14 -6.72 17.57
C GLN A 73 20.46 -6.02 16.25
N ASN A 74 19.37 -5.55 15.64
CA ASN A 74 19.32 -4.27 14.93
C ASN A 74 19.87 -3.18 15.86
N ASP A 75 20.98 -2.56 15.50
CA ASP A 75 21.31 -1.22 15.99
C ASP A 75 22.28 -0.51 15.02
N ASP A 76 21.71 0.52 14.40
CA ASP A 76 22.26 1.85 14.20
C ASP A 76 23.46 2.12 13.25
N HIS A 77 23.06 2.79 12.16
CA HIS A 77 23.69 4.03 11.66
C HIS A 77 24.98 3.89 10.85
N TYR A 78 24.83 3.70 9.53
CA TYR A 78 25.76 4.27 8.56
C TYR A 78 24.99 5.11 7.54
N ASP A 79 25.07 6.41 7.75
CA ASP A 79 24.85 7.43 6.72
C ASP A 79 26.18 7.61 5.96
N VAL A 80 26.13 8.31 4.82
CA VAL A 80 27.26 8.73 3.94
C VAL A 80 27.44 7.89 2.67
N PHE A 81 26.78 8.38 1.62
CA PHE A 81 27.33 8.80 0.33
C PHE A 81 28.60 8.10 -0.21
N ALA A 82 28.54 7.84 -1.52
CA ALA A 82 29.61 7.43 -2.43
C ALA A 82 29.76 5.91 -2.61
N ILE A 83 28.87 5.34 -3.42
CA ILE A 83 29.36 4.48 -4.50
C ILE A 83 29.18 5.30 -5.77
N GLU A 84 30.20 6.12 -6.01
CA GLU A 84 30.56 6.60 -7.33
C GLU A 84 30.35 5.44 -8.31
N CYS A 85 29.52 5.64 -9.35
CA CYS A 85 29.36 4.67 -10.42
C CYS A 85 30.70 4.53 -11.16
N GLN A 86 31.65 3.82 -10.56
CA GLN A 86 32.78 3.30 -11.28
C GLN A 86 32.24 2.17 -12.13
N HIS A 87 32.12 2.47 -13.42
CA HIS A 87 32.00 1.53 -14.51
C HIS A 87 32.91 0.32 -14.26
N SER A 88 32.37 -0.73 -13.65
CA SER A 88 32.99 -2.05 -13.68
C SER A 88 32.48 -2.70 -14.95
N GLU A 89 33.35 -2.66 -15.95
CA GLU A 89 33.21 -3.22 -17.27
C GLU A 89 32.64 -4.64 -17.24
N GLN A 90 31.85 -4.92 -18.27
CA GLN A 90 31.24 -6.21 -18.59
C GLN A 90 32.09 -7.40 -18.12
N SER A 91 31.51 -8.22 -17.25
CA SER A 91 32.03 -9.56 -16.97
C SER A 91 32.16 -10.35 -18.26
N LYS A 92 33.40 -10.74 -18.59
CA LYS A 92 33.73 -11.68 -19.66
C LYS A 92 32.86 -12.93 -19.54
N SER A 93 31.99 -13.15 -20.51
CA SER A 93 31.34 -14.44 -20.68
C SER A 93 32.37 -15.42 -21.25
N ASP A 94 32.66 -16.49 -20.52
CA ASP A 94 33.38 -17.64 -21.06
C ASP A 94 32.48 -18.35 -22.08
N HIS A 95 32.47 -17.82 -23.30
CA HIS A 95 31.95 -18.51 -24.47
C HIS A 95 33.13 -18.74 -25.41
N ASN A 96 33.60 -19.99 -25.42
CA ASN A 96 34.52 -20.51 -26.42
C ASN A 96 33.87 -20.47 -27.81
N ILE A 97 33.96 -19.33 -28.49
CA ILE A 97 33.82 -19.23 -29.94
C ILE A 97 34.93 -18.29 -30.43
N TYR A 98 36.03 -18.92 -30.82
CA TYR A 98 37.10 -18.40 -31.68
C TYR A 98 37.60 -16.97 -31.43
N LEU A 99 38.65 -16.88 -30.61
CA LEU A 99 39.66 -15.82 -30.70
C LEU A 99 40.17 -15.71 -32.14
N LEU A 100 39.93 -14.59 -32.81
CA LEU A 100 40.82 -14.13 -33.88
C LEU A 100 41.08 -12.64 -33.68
N GLU A 101 42.26 -12.35 -33.13
CA GLU A 101 42.87 -11.04 -33.09
C GLU A 101 43.01 -10.51 -34.52
N GLN A 102 42.24 -9.49 -34.88
CA GLN A 102 42.65 -8.58 -35.94
C GLN A 102 43.56 -7.53 -35.31
N ASP A 103 44.82 -7.90 -35.10
CA ASP A 103 45.87 -6.92 -35.09
C ASP A 103 46.95 -7.30 -36.10
N ALA A 104 47.48 -6.25 -36.72
CA ALA A 104 48.20 -6.30 -37.97
C ALA A 104 49.44 -7.18 -37.90
N GLN A 105 49.48 -8.26 -38.69
CA GLN A 105 50.52 -8.51 -39.71
C GLN A 105 50.33 -9.86 -40.40
N ASN A 106 50.12 -9.79 -41.72
CA ASN A 106 50.51 -10.77 -42.75
C ASN A 106 51.01 -12.14 -42.24
N VAL A 107 50.12 -13.13 -42.23
CA VAL A 107 50.52 -14.51 -42.53
C VAL A 107 49.57 -15.05 -43.58
N SER A 108 50.11 -15.15 -44.78
CA SER A 108 49.53 -15.65 -46.02
C SER A 108 48.88 -17.02 -45.82
N ILE A 109 47.55 -17.05 -45.65
CA ILE A 109 46.78 -18.26 -45.95
C ILE A 109 46.44 -18.17 -47.43
N GLU A 110 47.10 -19.04 -48.19
CA GLU A 110 46.82 -19.32 -49.59
C GLU A 110 45.36 -19.78 -49.69
N SER A 111 44.44 -18.82 -49.87
CA SER A 111 43.03 -19.10 -50.04
C SER A 111 42.86 -19.72 -51.42
N VAL A 112 42.55 -21.01 -51.43
CA VAL A 112 42.07 -21.71 -52.62
C VAL A 112 40.86 -20.94 -53.14
N ASP A 113 41.00 -20.47 -54.38
CA ASP A 113 39.97 -19.79 -55.17
C ASP A 113 38.71 -20.67 -55.26
N MET A 114 37.82 -20.46 -54.30
CA MET A 114 36.44 -20.95 -54.32
C MET A 114 35.56 -19.72 -54.50
N ASN A 115 35.58 -19.20 -55.73
CA ASN A 115 34.55 -18.33 -56.27
C ASN A 115 33.17 -18.99 -56.06
N TYR A 116 32.56 -18.73 -54.92
CA TYR A 116 31.11 -18.71 -54.80
C TYR A 116 30.69 -17.27 -55.04
N ASP A 117 29.93 -17.06 -56.12
CA ASP A 117 29.09 -15.89 -56.33
C ASP A 117 28.22 -15.73 -55.08
N SER A 118 28.74 -15.05 -54.07
CA SER A 118 28.00 -14.67 -52.89
C SER A 118 27.21 -13.46 -53.34
N GLU A 119 26.02 -13.74 -53.87
CA GLU A 119 24.99 -12.75 -54.11
C GLU A 119 24.98 -11.81 -52.91
N GLN A 120 25.24 -10.53 -53.17
CA GLN A 120 25.14 -9.51 -52.15
C GLN A 120 23.72 -9.57 -51.62
N ILE A 121 23.57 -10.06 -50.39
CA ILE A 121 22.29 -10.06 -49.70
C ILE A 121 21.99 -8.59 -49.48
N ASP A 122 21.13 -8.03 -50.33
CA ASP A 122 20.61 -6.68 -50.21
C ASP A 122 19.73 -6.66 -48.95
N GLN A 123 20.34 -6.33 -47.81
CA GLN A 123 19.69 -6.28 -46.51
C GLN A 123 18.90 -4.98 -46.31
N ASN A 124 18.11 -4.52 -47.29
CA ASN A 124 17.48 -3.20 -47.22
C ASN A 124 15.99 -3.12 -47.57
N GLU A 125 15.28 -4.24 -47.75
CA GLU A 125 13.81 -4.19 -48.01
C GLU A 125 12.92 -4.46 -46.77
N GLU A 126 13.48 -4.77 -45.60
CA GLU A 126 12.71 -5.08 -44.36
C GLU A 126 12.82 -3.99 -43.27
N ASP A 127 13.11 -2.75 -43.67
CA ASP A 127 13.40 -1.61 -42.77
C ASP A 127 12.16 -0.71 -42.51
N ALA A 128 11.11 -0.84 -43.33
CA ALA A 128 9.88 -0.04 -43.21
C ALA A 128 8.96 -0.54 -42.07
N ASP A 129 8.75 -1.84 -41.97
CA ASP A 129 7.89 -2.45 -40.94
C ASP A 129 8.48 -2.28 -39.53
N LEU A 130 9.83 -2.34 -39.42
CA LEU A 130 10.55 -2.10 -38.18
C LEU A 130 10.43 -0.65 -37.68
N ALA A 131 10.31 0.32 -38.58
CA ALA A 131 10.17 1.73 -38.22
C ALA A 131 8.80 2.02 -37.58
N GLU A 132 7.73 1.43 -38.12
CA GLU A 132 6.37 1.57 -37.59
C GLU A 132 6.24 0.92 -36.21
N GLU A 133 6.81 -0.28 -36.01
CA GLU A 133 6.85 -0.93 -34.69
C GLU A 133 7.59 -0.09 -33.64
N ARG A 134 8.71 0.55 -34.02
CA ARG A 134 9.47 1.44 -33.14
C ARG A 134 8.69 2.70 -32.76
N GLU A 135 7.94 3.27 -33.70
CA GLU A 135 7.07 4.42 -33.45
C GLU A 135 5.92 4.05 -32.49
N LEU A 136 5.28 2.91 -32.71
CA LEU A 136 4.23 2.39 -31.82
C LEU A 136 4.77 2.12 -30.41
N LEU A 137 5.96 1.52 -30.29
CA LEU A 137 6.61 1.28 -29.00
C LEU A 137 6.93 2.60 -28.28
N ALA A 138 7.44 3.60 -29.00
CA ALA A 138 7.70 4.92 -28.43
C ALA A 138 6.43 5.60 -27.91
N SER A 139 5.32 5.48 -28.67
CA SER A 139 4.00 5.98 -28.27
C SER A 139 3.48 5.28 -27.01
N LEU A 140 3.62 3.95 -26.94
CA LEU A 140 3.22 3.17 -25.76
C LEU A 140 4.04 3.55 -24.52
N ILE A 141 5.36 3.69 -24.66
CA ILE A 141 6.25 4.13 -23.57
C ILE A 141 5.85 5.53 -23.08
N GLN A 142 5.56 6.45 -24.01
CA GLN A 142 5.12 7.79 -23.65
C GLN A 142 3.80 7.76 -22.86
N LYS A 143 2.84 6.94 -23.31
CA LYS A 143 1.54 6.80 -22.64
C LYS A 143 1.70 6.23 -21.22
N LEU A 144 2.44 5.13 -21.07
CA LEU A 144 2.71 4.51 -19.77
C LEU A 144 3.40 5.49 -18.82
N LYS A 145 4.33 6.31 -19.32
CA LYS A 145 4.97 7.35 -18.51
C LYS A 145 3.97 8.37 -17.98
N CYS A 146 3.05 8.84 -18.82
CA CYS A 146 1.98 9.74 -18.40
C CYS A 146 1.05 9.10 -17.36
N GLU A 147 0.61 7.85 -17.56
CA GLU A 147 -0.23 7.12 -16.61
C GLU A 147 0.46 6.90 -15.26
N ILE A 148 1.77 6.61 -15.25
CA ILE A 148 2.57 6.52 -14.03
C ILE A 148 2.59 7.85 -13.28
N ASP A 149 2.80 8.97 -13.98
CA ASP A 149 2.87 10.28 -13.33
C ASP A 149 1.49 10.74 -12.82
N GLU A 150 0.42 10.44 -13.53
CA GLU A 150 -0.94 10.62 -13.03
C GLU A 150 -1.22 9.77 -11.78
N SER A 151 -0.83 8.50 -11.78
CA SER A 151 -1.00 7.60 -10.65
C SER A 151 -0.27 8.10 -9.41
N LYS A 152 0.98 8.58 -9.57
CA LYS A 152 1.74 9.24 -8.49
C LYS A 152 0.97 10.44 -7.95
N ASN A 153 0.43 11.30 -8.82
CA ASN A 153 -0.33 12.47 -8.39
C ASN A 153 -1.58 12.07 -7.59
N ARG A 154 -2.35 11.09 -8.07
CA ARG A 154 -3.52 10.56 -7.35
C ARG A 154 -3.11 9.99 -5.98
N ASN A 155 -2.00 9.27 -5.91
CA ASN A 155 -1.49 8.72 -4.65
C ASN A 155 -1.12 9.82 -3.65
N THR A 156 -0.42 10.87 -4.08
CA THR A 156 -0.10 12.01 -3.18
C THR A 156 -1.34 12.71 -2.65
N LEU A 157 -2.38 12.85 -3.49
CA LEU A 157 -3.66 13.40 -3.06
C LEU A 157 -4.37 12.49 -2.05
N LEU A 158 -4.33 11.18 -2.27
CA LEU A 158 -4.89 10.20 -1.33
C LEU A 158 -4.14 10.22 0.01
N GLU A 159 -2.82 10.28 0.02
CA GLU A 159 -1.99 10.38 1.23
C GLU A 159 -2.34 11.64 2.05
N THR A 160 -2.46 12.79 1.38
CA THR A 160 -2.84 14.04 2.06
C THR A 160 -4.27 13.98 2.62
N SER A 161 -5.22 13.42 1.87
CA SER A 161 -6.60 13.23 2.32
C SER A 161 -6.69 12.29 3.52
N ASN A 162 -5.99 11.14 3.48
CA ASN A 162 -5.93 10.18 4.57
C ASN A 162 -5.34 10.80 5.84
N LYS A 163 -4.28 11.61 5.71
CA LYS A 163 -3.70 12.34 6.84
C LYS A 163 -4.71 13.29 7.49
N VAL A 164 -5.47 14.04 6.70
CA VAL A 164 -6.52 14.95 7.20
C VAL A 164 -7.63 14.17 7.90
N LEU A 165 -8.09 13.06 7.31
CA LEU A 165 -9.11 12.19 7.88
C LEU A 165 -8.67 11.60 9.22
N VAL A 166 -7.43 11.13 9.32
CA VAL A 166 -6.87 10.60 10.57
C VAL A 166 -6.87 11.65 11.68
N GLU A 167 -6.43 12.88 11.40
CA GLU A 167 -6.44 13.94 12.42
C GLU A 167 -7.87 14.34 12.82
N LYS A 168 -8.81 14.34 11.88
CA LYS A 168 -10.23 14.58 12.17
C LYS A 168 -10.79 13.51 13.10
N LEU A 169 -10.64 12.22 12.76
CA LEU A 169 -11.09 11.10 13.58
C LEU A 169 -10.46 11.14 14.98
N LYS A 170 -9.17 11.44 15.07
CA LYS A 170 -8.47 11.60 16.35
C LYS A 170 -9.06 12.74 17.19
N SER A 171 -9.45 13.85 16.56
CA SER A 171 -10.10 14.97 17.24
C SER A 171 -11.50 14.63 17.74
N GLU A 172 -12.28 13.89 16.94
CA GLU A 172 -13.61 13.42 17.32
C GLU A 172 -13.55 12.43 18.48
N CYS A 173 -12.64 11.45 18.44
CA CYS A 173 -12.40 10.53 19.54
C CYS A 173 -12.06 11.26 20.85
N ARG A 174 -11.21 12.28 20.78
CA ARG A 174 -10.89 13.13 21.95
C ARG A 174 -12.12 13.87 22.46
N ALA A 175 -12.95 14.41 21.57
CA ALA A 175 -14.17 15.12 21.94
C ALA A 175 -15.17 14.18 22.65
N TYR A 176 -15.43 13.00 22.09
CA TYR A 176 -16.30 11.99 22.71
C TYR A 176 -15.79 11.59 24.10
N HIS A 177 -14.49 11.32 24.23
CA HIS A 177 -13.89 10.97 25.51
C HIS A 177 -14.04 12.10 26.55
N PHE A 178 -13.84 13.35 26.14
CA PHE A 178 -14.01 14.51 27.01
C PHE A 178 -15.47 14.65 27.50
N HIS A 179 -16.44 14.51 26.60
CA HIS A 179 -17.86 14.57 26.95
C HIS A 179 -18.26 13.46 27.91
N TYR A 180 -17.82 12.22 27.64
CA TYR A 180 -18.06 11.08 28.52
C TYR A 180 -17.56 11.34 29.95
N ILE A 181 -16.33 11.83 30.11
CA ILE A 181 -15.77 12.16 31.43
C ILE A 181 -16.58 13.28 32.11
N GLN A 182 -16.93 14.32 31.37
CA GLN A 182 -17.72 15.44 31.89
C GLN A 182 -19.07 14.99 32.43
N ASP A 183 -19.78 14.12 31.71
CA ASP A 183 -21.10 13.66 32.09
C ASP A 183 -21.04 12.76 33.34
N HIS A 184 -20.06 11.86 33.41
CA HIS A 184 -19.82 11.07 34.62
C HIS A 184 -19.48 11.94 35.83
N ARG A 185 -18.67 12.99 35.63
CA ARG A 185 -18.34 13.94 36.71
C ARG A 185 -19.57 14.69 37.20
N LYS A 186 -20.38 15.22 36.28
CA LYS A 186 -21.63 15.93 36.62
C LYS A 186 -22.59 15.04 37.39
N SER A 187 -22.80 13.80 36.92
CA SER A 187 -23.67 12.84 37.61
C SER A 187 -23.21 12.59 39.06
N LYS A 188 -21.90 12.43 39.29
CA LYS A 188 -21.35 12.28 40.65
C LYS A 188 -21.56 13.51 41.52
N GLU A 189 -21.36 14.72 40.96
CA GLU A 189 -21.59 15.97 41.68
C GLU A 189 -23.08 16.15 42.05
N GLU A 190 -23.99 15.78 41.15
CA GLU A 190 -25.44 15.82 41.41
C GLU A 190 -25.85 14.91 42.56
N ASP A 191 -25.33 13.68 42.58
CA ASP A 191 -25.56 12.73 43.67
C ASP A 191 -25.00 13.25 45.00
N GLU A 192 -23.83 13.87 44.99
CA GLU A 192 -23.24 14.48 46.19
C GLU A 192 -24.08 15.67 46.70
N ILE A 193 -24.52 16.55 45.80
CA ILE A 193 -25.40 17.68 46.13
C ILE A 193 -26.71 17.16 46.74
N LYS A 194 -27.31 16.11 46.14
CA LYS A 194 -28.52 15.47 46.63
C LYS A 194 -28.32 14.90 48.04
N MET A 195 -27.21 14.20 48.27
CA MET A 195 -26.86 13.67 49.58
C MET A 195 -26.71 14.78 50.63
N ARG A 196 -26.00 15.86 50.32
CA ARG A 196 -25.81 17.03 51.19
C ARG A 196 -27.12 17.74 51.51
N LYS A 197 -28.05 17.86 50.54
CA LYS A 197 -29.39 18.42 50.77
C LYS A 197 -30.20 17.53 51.72
N ASN A 198 -30.23 16.22 51.48
CA ASN A 198 -30.94 15.25 52.33
C ASN A 198 -30.40 15.23 53.77
N PHE A 199 -29.09 15.35 53.96
CA PHE A 199 -28.49 15.45 55.28
C PHE A 199 -28.93 16.73 56.02
N ARG A 200 -28.89 17.89 55.34
CA ARG A 200 -29.35 19.16 55.91
C ARG A 200 -30.81 19.12 56.33
N GLU A 201 -31.70 18.59 55.48
CA GLU A 201 -33.13 18.48 55.81
C GLU A 201 -33.38 17.55 57.00
N ARG A 202 -32.70 16.39 57.06
CA ARG A 202 -32.78 15.50 58.23
C ARG A 202 -32.33 16.20 59.52
N ASN A 203 -31.25 16.98 59.47
CA ASN A 203 -30.76 17.71 60.64
C ASN A 203 -31.72 18.81 61.07
N LYS A 204 -32.28 19.59 60.14
CA LYS A 204 -33.32 20.59 60.45
C LYS A 204 -34.55 19.97 61.12
N LEU A 205 -34.98 18.80 60.64
CA LEU A 205 -36.12 18.10 61.25
C LEU A 205 -35.79 17.64 62.68
N LYS A 206 -34.61 17.05 62.87
CA LYS A 206 -34.12 16.61 64.20
C LYS A 206 -34.06 17.78 65.20
N THR A 207 -33.50 18.92 64.81
CA THR A 207 -33.43 20.08 65.72
C THR A 207 -34.81 20.64 66.04
N LYS A 208 -35.72 20.70 65.06
CA LYS A 208 -37.12 21.12 65.28
C LYS A 208 -37.85 20.18 66.24
N THR A 209 -37.61 18.87 66.16
CA THR A 209 -38.21 17.91 67.10
C THR A 209 -37.65 18.02 68.51
N LEU A 210 -36.34 18.24 68.67
CA LEU A 210 -35.71 18.44 69.98
C LEU A 210 -36.25 19.69 70.68
N LEU A 211 -36.30 20.83 69.96
CA LEU A 211 -36.85 22.08 70.48
C LEU A 211 -38.33 21.99 70.90
N LYS A 212 -39.10 21.08 70.29
CA LYS A 212 -40.49 20.83 70.71
C LYS A 212 -40.58 19.99 71.99
N LEU A 213 -39.64 19.07 72.21
CA LEU A 213 -39.58 18.26 73.41
C LEU A 213 -39.12 19.10 74.62
N GLU A 214 -38.16 20.00 74.44
CA GLU A 214 -37.66 20.89 75.51
C GLU A 214 -38.68 21.92 76.00
N ARG A 215 -39.75 22.18 75.24
CA ARG A 215 -40.82 23.14 75.62
C ARG A 215 -42.03 22.48 76.31
N ARG A 216 -42.01 21.16 76.50
CA ARG A 216 -43.03 20.41 77.25
C ARG A 216 -42.57 20.19 78.68
#